data_AF-A0A4Q8D0E1-F1
#
_entry.id   AF-A0A4Q8D0E1-F1
#
_cell.length_a   1.000
_cell.length_b   1.000
_cell.length_c   1.000
_cell.angle_alpha   90.00
_cell.angle_beta   90.00
_cell.angle_gamma   90.00
#
_symmetry.space_group_name_H-M   'P 1'
#
loop_
_entity.id
_entity.type
_entity.pdbx_description
1 polymer ?
#
loop_
_entity_poly.entity_id
_entity_poly.type
_entity_poly.pdbx_seq_one_letter_code
_entity_poly.pdbx_strand_id
1 'polypeptide(L)'
;MHQMIAIATYTLALPLWAGTWWWIGGFRMQRQDPMLWLPNGLCLLFLLINLALVTVFGEVGAVAYEEGRIAFIQDRAMIVVQATASVLIVAVLVYGLTIRKVPVEFIRYLLYAFIFLLGVMAPIIWIPIEKPGFFFVLRHVQTVALIFSLFLCVAGIIVLLRDIMAAGGVDIDLSRDKNRMM
;
A
#
# COMPACT_ATOMS: atom_id res chain seq x y z
N MET A 1 -18.53 -8.75 19.92
CA MET A 1 -17.37 -9.63 19.61
C MET A 1 -16.68 -9.24 18.29
N HIS A 2 -17.40 -9.16 17.16
CA HIS A 2 -16.81 -8.81 15.85
C HIS A 2 -16.11 -7.45 15.81
N GLN A 3 -16.66 -6.42 16.47
CA GLN A 3 -16.00 -5.11 16.60
C GLN A 3 -14.66 -5.19 17.34
N MET A 4 -14.56 -5.97 18.42
CA MET A 4 -13.29 -6.18 19.13
C MET A 4 -12.25 -6.84 18.22
N ILE A 5 -12.65 -7.79 17.37
CA ILE A 5 -11.77 -8.41 16.39
C ILE A 5 -11.30 -7.38 15.36
N ALA A 6 -12.19 -6.52 14.86
CA ALA A 6 -11.82 -5.46 13.92
C ALA A 6 -10.82 -4.46 14.55
N ILE A 7 -11.05 -4.05 15.81
CA ILE A 7 -10.11 -3.21 16.57
C ILE A 7 -8.76 -3.92 16.75
N ALA A 8 -8.79 -5.21 17.10
CA ALA A 8 -7.59 -6.04 17.20
C ALA A 8 -6.81 -6.09 15.87
N THR A 9 -7.51 -6.20 14.74
CA THR A 9 -6.90 -6.19 13.40
C THR A 9 -6.08 -4.92 13.16
N TYR A 10 -6.62 -3.73 13.43
CA TYR A 10 -5.87 -2.48 13.22
C TYR A 10 -4.78 -2.24 14.27
N THR A 11 -5.02 -2.62 15.53
CA THR A 11 -4.00 -2.48 16.58
C THR A 11 -2.81 -3.41 16.35
N LEU A 12 -3.02 -4.63 15.85
CA LEU A 12 -1.95 -5.55 15.43
C LEU A 12 -1.31 -5.12 14.11
N ALA A 13 -2.05 -4.46 13.21
CA ALA A 13 -1.52 -3.96 11.95
C ALA A 13 -0.45 -2.87 12.15
N LEU A 14 -0.54 -2.03 13.18
CA LEU A 14 0.45 -0.99 13.46
C LEU A 14 1.87 -1.54 13.70
N PRO A 15 2.11 -2.45 14.67
CA PRO A 15 3.42 -3.06 14.85
C PRO A 15 3.80 -3.97 13.68
N LEU A 16 2.83 -4.63 13.03
CA LEU A 16 3.09 -5.44 11.84
C LEU A 16 3.60 -4.59 10.67
N TRP A 17 3.06 -3.39 10.47
CA TRP A 17 3.55 -2.45 9.46
C TRP A 17 4.98 -2.03 9.79
N ALA A 18 5.24 -1.60 11.03
CA ALA A 18 6.58 -1.20 11.45
C ALA A 18 7.60 -2.34 11.29
N GLY A 19 7.21 -3.56 11.63
CA GLY A 19 8.02 -4.77 11.44
C GLY A 19 8.28 -5.09 9.97
N THR A 20 7.24 -5.03 9.12
CA THR A 20 7.34 -5.23 7.67
C THR A 20 8.26 -4.18 7.05
N TRP A 21 8.05 -2.91 7.39
CA TRP A 21 8.84 -1.78 6.91
C TRP A 21 10.31 -1.88 7.35
N TRP A 22 10.58 -2.33 8.56
CA TRP A 22 11.93 -2.61 9.03
C TRP A 22 12.57 -3.77 8.26
N TRP A 23 11.86 -4.89 8.12
CA TRP A 23 12.34 -6.12 7.48
C TRP A 23 12.75 -5.90 6.02
N ILE A 24 11.97 -5.12 5.27
CA ILE A 24 12.30 -4.80 3.88
C ILE A 24 13.41 -3.75 3.74
N GLY A 25 13.91 -3.20 4.86
CA GLY A 25 14.95 -2.18 4.87
C GLY A 25 14.44 -0.74 4.72
N GLY A 26 13.14 -0.52 4.90
CA GLY A 26 12.48 0.78 4.70
C GLY A 26 13.02 1.90 5.56
N PHE A 27 13.30 1.64 6.85
CA PHE A 27 13.93 2.66 7.71
C PHE A 27 15.35 3.04 7.26
N ARG A 28 16.11 2.08 6.72
CA ARG A 28 17.44 2.36 6.18
C ARG A 28 17.33 3.23 4.92
N MET A 29 16.38 2.92 4.03
CA MET A 29 16.17 3.70 2.82
C MET A 29 15.60 5.08 3.10
N GLN A 30 14.73 5.25 4.09
CA GLN A 30 14.20 6.56 4.50
C GLN A 30 15.26 7.56 4.94
N ARG A 31 16.38 7.08 5.48
CA ARG A 31 17.52 7.94 5.82
C ARG A 31 18.26 8.45 4.57
N GLN A 32 18.18 7.70 3.46
CA GLN A 32 18.82 8.04 2.20
C GLN A 32 17.87 8.80 1.25
N ASP A 33 16.57 8.57 1.40
CA ASP A 33 15.51 9.18 0.61
C ASP A 33 14.38 9.66 1.52
N PRO A 34 14.31 10.96 1.83
CA PRO A 34 13.28 11.49 2.70
C PRO A 34 11.87 11.36 2.09
N MET A 35 11.74 11.13 0.78
CA MET A 35 10.44 10.98 0.13
C MET A 35 9.74 9.68 0.56
N LEU A 36 10.49 8.68 1.03
CA LEU A 36 9.95 7.44 1.60
C LEU A 36 9.28 7.62 2.98
N TRP A 37 9.37 8.81 3.59
CA TRP A 37 8.56 9.14 4.76
C TRP A 37 7.08 9.23 4.41
N LEU A 38 6.75 9.66 3.19
CA LEU A 38 5.37 9.84 2.76
C LEU A 38 4.58 8.52 2.73
N PRO A 39 5.00 7.45 2.01
CA PRO A 39 4.27 6.18 2.02
C PRO A 39 4.20 5.55 3.42
N ASN A 40 5.27 5.64 4.23
CA ASN A 40 5.28 5.09 5.58
C ASN A 40 4.35 5.83 6.54
N GLY A 41 4.44 7.16 6.56
CA GLY A 41 3.64 8.02 7.42
C GLY A 41 2.17 7.96 7.05
N LEU A 42 1.84 7.98 5.75
CA LEU A 42 0.46 7.83 5.30
C LEU A 42 -0.13 6.45 5.60
N CYS A 43 0.66 5.38 5.51
CA CYS A 43 0.21 4.05 5.93
C CYS A 43 -0.20 4.03 7.40
N LEU A 44 0.68 4.51 8.30
CA LEU A 44 0.39 4.61 9.73
C LEU A 44 -0.83 5.50 10.01
N LEU A 45 -0.90 6.67 9.36
CA LEU A 45 -2.03 7.59 9.49
C LEU A 45 -3.34 6.91 9.10
N PHE A 46 -3.37 6.19 7.97
CA PHE A 46 -4.58 5.53 7.49
C PHE A 46 -4.99 4.38 8.41
N LEU A 47 -4.05 3.62 8.97
CA LEU A 47 -4.33 2.60 9.99
C LEU A 47 -4.93 3.23 11.25
N LEU A 48 -4.38 4.35 11.72
CA LEU A 48 -4.88 5.07 12.89
C LEU A 48 -6.28 5.66 12.67
N ILE A 49 -6.51 6.26 11.50
CA ILE A 49 -7.85 6.79 11.13
C ILE A 49 -8.86 5.64 11.09
N ASN A 50 -8.53 4.51 10.45
CA ASN A 50 -9.44 3.37 10.41
C ASN A 50 -9.67 2.76 11.80
N LEU A 51 -8.64 2.68 12.64
CA LEU A 51 -8.78 2.26 14.03
C LEU A 51 -9.76 3.18 14.78
N ALA A 52 -9.57 4.50 14.70
CA ALA A 52 -10.45 5.48 15.33
C ALA A 52 -11.90 5.33 14.83
N LEU A 53 -12.10 5.24 13.51
CA LEU A 53 -13.41 5.08 12.91
C LEU A 53 -14.12 3.80 13.37
N VAL A 54 -13.41 2.68 13.47
CA VAL A 54 -14.00 1.41 13.95
C VAL A 54 -14.28 1.44 15.45
N THR A 55 -13.46 2.14 16.24
CA THR A 55 -13.73 2.28 17.68
C THR A 55 -14.96 3.12 17.96
N VAL A 56 -15.22 4.17 17.16
CA VAL A 56 -16.33 5.10 17.38
C VAL A 56 -17.61 4.66 16.65
N PHE A 57 -17.50 4.14 15.43
CA PHE A 57 -18.63 3.88 14.52
C PHE A 57 -18.73 2.42 14.06
N GLY A 58 -17.99 1.50 14.68
CA GLY A 58 -17.91 0.11 14.26
C GLY A 58 -19.15 -0.69 14.60
N GLU A 59 -20.12 -0.74 13.70
CA GLU A 59 -21.32 -1.59 13.83
C GLU A 59 -21.40 -2.62 12.69
N VAL A 60 -21.91 -3.81 13.00
CA VAL A 60 -22.10 -4.89 12.02
C VAL A 60 -23.46 -4.68 11.34
N GLY A 61 -23.46 -4.41 10.04
CA GLY A 61 -24.68 -4.25 9.25
C GLY A 61 -25.34 -5.58 8.86
N ALA A 62 -26.40 -5.48 8.06
CA ALA A 62 -27.03 -6.64 7.41
C ALA A 62 -26.07 -7.29 6.39
N VAL A 63 -26.32 -8.55 6.03
CA VAL A 63 -25.46 -9.33 5.12
C VAL A 63 -25.23 -8.61 3.79
N ALA A 64 -26.31 -8.20 3.10
CA ALA A 64 -26.23 -7.50 1.82
C ALA A 64 -25.45 -6.17 1.92
N TYR A 65 -25.52 -5.50 3.08
CA TYR A 65 -24.78 -4.27 3.31
C TYR A 65 -23.27 -4.53 3.46
N GLU A 66 -22.86 -5.52 4.27
CA GLU A 66 -21.44 -5.85 4.45
C GLU A 66 -20.82 -6.44 3.18
N GLU A 67 -21.57 -7.24 2.42
CA GLU A 67 -21.16 -7.76 1.11
C GLU A 67 -20.91 -6.61 0.11
N GLY A 68 -21.82 -5.64 0.04
CA GLY A 68 -21.63 -4.44 -0.80
C GLY A 68 -20.38 -3.65 -0.44
N ARG A 69 -19.98 -3.62 0.84
CA ARG A 69 -18.74 -2.95 1.27
C ARG A 69 -17.47 -3.68 0.83
N ILE A 70 -17.53 -5.00 0.62
CA ILE A 70 -16.40 -5.78 0.10
C ILE A 70 -16.20 -5.50 -1.39
N ALA A 71 -17.27 -5.33 -2.16
CA ALA A 71 -17.16 -4.95 -3.58
C ALA A 71 -16.34 -3.65 -3.76
N PHE A 72 -16.58 -2.63 -2.93
CA PHE A 72 -15.77 -1.40 -2.97
C PHE A 72 -14.28 -1.61 -2.65
N ILE A 73 -13.94 -2.59 -1.82
CA ILE A 73 -12.54 -2.94 -1.53
C ILE A 73 -11.93 -3.63 -2.75
N GLN A 74 -12.66 -4.54 -3.39
CA GLN A 74 -12.21 -5.22 -4.60
C GLN A 74 -11.97 -4.22 -5.74
N ASP A 75 -12.89 -3.28 -5.95
CA ASP A 75 -12.73 -2.23 -6.97
C ASP A 75 -11.47 -1.39 -6.73
N ARG A 76 -11.21 -1.02 -5.47
CA ARG A 76 -10.00 -0.28 -5.10
C ARG A 76 -8.74 -1.12 -5.25
N ALA A 77 -8.80 -2.42 -4.94
CA ALA A 77 -7.69 -3.34 -5.15
C ALA A 77 -7.32 -3.45 -6.63
N MET A 78 -8.32 -3.46 -7.53
CA MET A 78 -8.07 -3.45 -8.97
C MET A 78 -7.29 -2.23 -9.44
N ILE A 79 -7.54 -1.05 -8.86
CA ILE A 79 -6.75 0.16 -9.15
C ILE A 79 -5.28 -0.06 -8.74
N VAL A 80 -5.03 -0.67 -7.57
CA VAL A 80 -3.67 -0.98 -7.11
C VAL A 80 -2.98 -1.99 -8.04
N VAL A 81 -3.68 -3.06 -8.45
CA VAL A 81 -3.15 -4.05 -9.41
C VAL A 81 -2.78 -3.37 -10.73
N GLN A 82 -3.68 -2.56 -11.27
CA GLN A 82 -3.47 -1.85 -12.54
C GLN A 82 -2.28 -0.89 -12.45
N ALA A 83 -2.23 -0.05 -11.42
CA ALA A 83 -1.12 0.88 -11.21
C ALA A 83 0.23 0.14 -11.07
N THR A 84 0.24 -0.97 -10.33
CA THR A 84 1.43 -1.79 -10.15
C THR A 84 1.89 -2.42 -11.47
N ALA A 85 0.96 -2.96 -12.25
CA ALA A 85 1.25 -3.55 -13.56
C ALA A 85 1.81 -2.50 -14.53
N SER A 86 1.21 -1.30 -14.58
CA SER A 86 1.70 -0.20 -15.41
C SER A 86 3.13 0.20 -15.04
N VAL A 87 3.44 0.33 -13.75
CA VAL A 87 4.78 0.68 -13.27
C VAL A 87 5.79 -0.41 -13.61
N LEU A 88 5.42 -1.69 -13.49
CA LEU A 88 6.27 -2.81 -13.88
C LEU A 88 6.57 -2.80 -15.38
N ILE A 89 5.58 -2.52 -16.23
CA ILE A 89 5.79 -2.40 -17.68
C ILE A 89 6.79 -1.26 -17.97
N VAL A 90 6.61 -0.09 -17.36
CA VAL A 90 7.54 1.03 -17.52
C VAL A 90 8.94 0.66 -17.04
N ALA A 91 9.07 -0.01 -15.88
CA ALA A 91 10.35 -0.49 -15.40
C ALA A 91 10.99 -1.48 -16.39
N VAL A 92 10.25 -2.47 -16.88
CA VAL A 92 10.78 -3.43 -17.85
C VAL A 92 11.19 -2.74 -19.15
N LEU A 93 10.45 -1.73 -19.63
CA LEU A 93 10.82 -0.98 -20.83
C LEU A 93 12.10 -0.14 -20.60
N VAL A 94 12.13 0.67 -19.54
CA VAL A 94 13.27 1.56 -19.26
C VAL A 94 14.55 0.75 -18.98
N TYR A 95 14.44 -0.31 -18.19
CA TYR A 95 15.60 -1.14 -17.83
C TYR A 95 15.91 -2.22 -18.86
N GLY A 96 14.96 -2.62 -19.70
CA GLY A 96 15.20 -3.55 -20.82
C GLY A 96 15.85 -2.87 -22.02
N LEU A 97 15.57 -1.57 -22.22
CA LEU A 97 16.22 -0.75 -23.25
C LEU A 97 17.57 -0.16 -22.79
N THR A 98 17.88 -0.25 -21.50
CA THR A 98 19.18 0.15 -20.95
C THR A 98 20.00 -1.09 -20.56
N ILE A 99 21.33 -1.00 -20.51
CA ILE A 99 22.18 -2.11 -20.03
C ILE A 99 22.12 -2.21 -18.48
N ARG A 100 21.24 -1.43 -17.84
CA ARG A 100 21.16 -1.32 -16.37
C ARG A 100 20.24 -2.38 -15.78
N LYS A 101 20.54 -2.79 -14.56
CA LYS A 101 19.70 -3.70 -13.79
C LYS A 101 18.66 -2.91 -12.99
N VAL A 102 17.47 -3.46 -12.88
CA VAL A 102 16.38 -2.92 -12.05
C VAL A 102 16.83 -2.87 -10.58
N PRO A 103 16.56 -1.79 -9.83
CA PRO A 103 16.94 -1.69 -8.42
C PRO A 103 16.28 -2.80 -7.59
N VAL A 104 17.10 -3.55 -6.85
CA VAL A 104 16.63 -4.69 -6.00
C VAL A 104 15.60 -4.22 -4.98
N GLU A 105 15.76 -3.00 -4.47
CA GLU A 105 14.85 -2.45 -3.48
C GLU A 105 13.45 -2.19 -4.05
N PHE A 106 13.34 -1.72 -5.29
CA PHE A 106 12.05 -1.60 -5.99
C PHE A 106 11.36 -2.96 -6.10
N ILE A 107 12.09 -3.99 -6.55
CA ILE A 107 11.56 -5.36 -6.67
C ILE A 107 11.07 -5.85 -5.31
N ARG A 108 11.84 -5.57 -4.24
CA ARG A 108 11.45 -5.94 -2.87
C ARG A 108 10.13 -5.29 -2.47
N TYR A 109 10.00 -3.97 -2.57
CA TYR A 109 8.75 -3.28 -2.22
C TYR A 109 7.55 -3.82 -3.02
N LEU A 110 7.72 -4.03 -4.33
CA LEU A 110 6.65 -4.58 -5.17
C LEU A 110 6.28 -6.00 -4.81
N LEU A 111 7.26 -6.87 -4.56
CA LEU A 111 7.00 -8.25 -4.18
C LEU A 111 6.18 -8.31 -2.88
N TYR A 112 6.54 -7.54 -1.86
CA TYR A 112 5.76 -7.46 -0.63
C TYR A 112 4.38 -6.84 -0.86
N ALA A 113 4.27 -5.82 -1.73
CA ALA A 113 2.97 -5.27 -2.12
C ALA A 113 2.04 -6.35 -2.69
N PHE A 114 2.54 -7.20 -3.59
CA PHE A 114 1.79 -8.33 -4.15
C PHE A 114 1.46 -9.41 -3.12
N ILE A 115 2.35 -9.69 -2.17
CA ILE A 115 2.06 -10.65 -1.09
C ILE A 115 0.85 -10.17 -0.26
N PHE A 116 0.78 -8.89 0.09
CA PHE A 116 -0.38 -8.37 0.81
C PHE A 116 -1.62 -8.29 -0.08
N LEU A 117 -1.48 -7.84 -1.33
CA LEU A 117 -2.60 -7.65 -2.24
C LEU A 117 -3.23 -8.97 -2.70
N LEU A 118 -2.43 -9.97 -3.07
CA LEU A 118 -2.93 -11.25 -3.57
C LEU A 118 -3.02 -12.29 -2.46
N GLY A 119 -1.97 -12.41 -1.64
CA GLY A 119 -1.91 -13.43 -0.59
C GLY A 119 -2.90 -13.16 0.54
N VAL A 120 -2.87 -11.95 1.11
CA VAL A 120 -3.68 -11.62 2.30
C VAL A 120 -5.12 -11.24 1.93
N MET A 121 -5.39 -10.72 0.74
CA MET A 121 -6.78 -10.44 0.31
C MET A 121 -7.53 -11.67 -0.24
N ALA A 122 -6.85 -12.75 -0.62
CA ALA A 122 -7.47 -13.98 -1.17
C ALA A 122 -8.55 -14.69 -0.33
N PRO A 123 -8.58 -14.64 1.02
CA PRO A 123 -9.50 -15.46 1.82
C PRO A 123 -11.02 -15.26 1.63
N ILE A 124 -11.48 -14.47 0.65
CA ILE A 124 -12.90 -14.38 0.26
C ILE A 124 -13.50 -15.73 -0.14
N ILE A 125 -12.70 -16.64 -0.69
CA ILE A 125 -13.16 -17.93 -1.24
C ILE A 125 -13.81 -18.83 -0.17
N TRP A 126 -13.55 -18.58 1.13
CA TRP A 126 -13.97 -19.45 2.22
C TRP A 126 -15.05 -18.88 3.15
N ILE A 127 -15.69 -17.75 2.82
CA ILE A 127 -16.67 -17.12 3.73
C ILE A 127 -18.04 -17.82 3.64
N PRO A 128 -18.64 -18.23 4.78
CA PRO A 128 -20.04 -18.65 4.82
C PRO A 128 -20.99 -17.47 4.54
N ILE A 129 -21.81 -17.59 3.50
CA ILE A 129 -22.67 -16.51 2.96
C ILE A 129 -23.72 -16.02 3.99
N GLU A 130 -24.09 -16.85 4.97
CA GLU A 130 -25.18 -16.55 5.89
C GLU A 130 -24.79 -15.75 7.14
N LYS A 131 -23.50 -15.41 7.33
CA LYS A 131 -23.01 -14.82 8.59
C LYS A 131 -22.41 -13.41 8.40
N PRO A 132 -23.14 -12.33 8.70
CA PRO A 132 -22.68 -10.94 8.46
C PRO A 132 -21.40 -10.58 9.25
N GLY A 133 -21.23 -11.17 10.44
CA GLY A 133 -20.05 -10.94 11.27
C GLY A 133 -18.73 -11.39 10.62
N PHE A 134 -18.75 -12.40 9.75
CA PHE A 134 -17.55 -12.84 9.04
C PHE A 134 -17.17 -11.86 7.93
N PHE A 135 -18.16 -11.38 7.16
CA PHE A 135 -17.94 -10.33 6.16
C PHE A 135 -17.38 -9.06 6.79
N PHE A 136 -17.95 -8.64 7.94
CA PHE A 136 -17.46 -7.48 8.68
C PHE A 136 -15.98 -7.63 9.07
N VAL A 137 -15.61 -8.76 9.69
CA VAL A 137 -14.22 -9.00 10.13
C VAL A 137 -13.27 -9.08 8.93
N LEU A 138 -13.63 -9.86 7.91
CA LEU A 138 -12.75 -10.04 6.75
C LEU A 138 -12.53 -8.72 6.02
N ARG A 139 -13.56 -7.90 5.87
CA ARG A 139 -13.46 -6.57 5.26
C ARG A 139 -12.38 -5.72 5.93
N HIS A 140 -12.26 -5.78 7.26
CA HIS A 140 -11.22 -5.06 7.99
C HIS A 140 -9.81 -5.63 7.77
N VAL A 141 -9.68 -6.97 7.73
CA VAL A 141 -8.41 -7.64 7.38
C VAL A 141 -7.96 -7.26 5.97
N GLN A 142 -8.87 -7.29 5.00
CA GLN A 142 -8.61 -6.91 3.62
C GLN A 142 -8.30 -5.42 3.47
N THR A 143 -8.94 -4.57 4.27
CA THR A 143 -8.61 -3.14 4.29
C THR A 143 -7.16 -2.91 4.74
N VAL A 144 -6.70 -3.61 5.78
CA VAL A 144 -5.30 -3.55 6.22
C VAL A 144 -4.35 -4.03 5.13
N ALA A 145 -4.65 -5.18 4.52
CA ALA A 145 -3.84 -5.72 3.43
C ALA A 145 -3.77 -4.75 2.24
N LEU A 146 -4.89 -4.13 1.87
CA LEU A 146 -4.95 -3.14 0.81
C LEU A 146 -4.11 -1.90 1.16
N ILE A 147 -4.21 -1.38 2.38
CA ILE A 147 -3.41 -0.23 2.85
C ILE A 147 -1.91 -0.57 2.73
N PHE A 148 -1.49 -1.74 3.22
CA PHE A 148 -0.09 -2.16 3.14
C PHE A 148 0.38 -2.25 1.70
N SER A 149 -0.39 -2.95 0.85
CA SER A 149 -0.01 -3.15 -0.55
C SER A 149 0.10 -1.83 -1.32
N LEU A 150 -0.85 -0.91 -1.11
CA LEU A 150 -0.85 0.41 -1.73
C LEU A 150 0.41 1.19 -1.35
N PHE A 151 0.72 1.32 -0.06
CA PHE A 151 1.84 2.16 0.35
C PHE A 151 3.21 1.51 0.08
N LEU A 152 3.29 0.19 0.05
CA LEU A 152 4.47 -0.52 -0.46
C LEU A 152 4.65 -0.29 -1.97
N CYS A 153 3.57 -0.32 -2.75
CA CYS A 153 3.63 0.00 -4.17
C CYS A 153 4.11 1.43 -4.40
N VAL A 154 3.57 2.42 -3.66
CA VAL A 154 4.01 3.82 -3.73
C VAL A 154 5.48 3.96 -3.35
N ALA A 155 5.94 3.29 -2.30
CA ALA A 155 7.36 3.28 -1.91
C ALA A 155 8.24 2.70 -3.03
N GLY A 156 7.82 1.60 -3.66
CA GLY A 156 8.49 1.03 -4.83
C GLY A 156 8.59 2.04 -5.97
N ILE A 157 7.48 2.70 -6.34
CA ILE A 157 7.44 3.72 -7.39
C ILE A 157 8.44 4.85 -7.11
N ILE A 158 8.51 5.34 -5.87
CA ILE A 158 9.46 6.39 -5.47
C ILE A 158 10.90 5.92 -5.71
N VAL A 159 11.24 4.69 -5.28
CA VAL A 159 12.58 4.12 -5.49
C VAL A 159 12.91 4.00 -6.98
N LEU A 160 11.97 3.52 -7.79
CA LEU A 160 12.15 3.39 -9.24
C LEU A 160 12.37 4.75 -9.90
N LEU A 161 11.50 5.72 -9.62
CA LEU A 161 11.57 7.05 -10.21
C LEU A 161 12.87 7.76 -9.84
N ARG A 162 13.31 7.65 -8.58
CA ARG A 162 14.59 8.20 -8.15
C ARG A 162 15.76 7.58 -8.90
N ASP A 163 15.78 6.26 -9.06
CA ASP A 163 16.84 5.56 -9.79
C ASP A 163 16.86 5.98 -11.27
N ILE A 164 15.69 6.12 -11.90
CA ILE A 164 15.56 6.63 -13.27
C ILE A 164 16.06 8.08 -13.38
N MET A 165 15.68 8.96 -12.45
CA MET A 165 16.13 10.35 -12.44
C MET A 165 17.64 10.48 -12.26
N ALA A 166 18.22 9.68 -11.35
CA ALA A 166 19.66 9.62 -11.14
C ALA A 166 20.41 9.04 -12.36
N ALA A 167 19.78 8.12 -13.09
CA ALA A 167 20.32 7.54 -14.31
C ALA A 167 20.26 8.49 -15.52
N GLY A 168 19.22 9.33 -15.59
CA GLY A 168 18.92 10.18 -16.75
C GLY A 168 19.70 11.50 -16.80
N GLY A 169 20.44 11.89 -15.75
CA GLY A 169 21.21 13.14 -15.73
C GLY A 169 20.33 14.40 -15.84
N VAL A 170 19.04 14.32 -15.48
CA VAL A 170 18.16 15.49 -15.48
C VAL A 170 18.31 16.19 -14.15
N ASP A 171 19.20 17.18 -14.11
CA ASP A 171 19.17 18.24 -13.09
C ASP A 171 17.83 18.97 -13.23
N ILE A 172 16.89 18.71 -12.32
CA ILE A 172 15.70 19.56 -12.19
C ILE A 172 16.15 20.81 -11.42
N ASP A 173 16.68 21.78 -12.17
CA ASP A 173 17.05 23.08 -11.62
C ASP A 173 15.78 23.89 -11.27
N LEU A 174 15.35 23.76 -10.01
CA LEU A 174 14.26 24.54 -9.43
C LEU A 174 14.60 26.04 -9.24
N SER A 175 15.85 26.47 -9.51
CA SER A 175 16.23 27.88 -9.43
C SER A 175 15.75 28.71 -10.63
N ARG A 176 15.43 28.05 -11.74
CA ARG A 176 15.02 28.72 -12.99
C ARG A 176 13.66 29.40 -12.92
N ASP A 177 12.83 29.04 -11.94
CA ASP A 177 11.50 29.65 -11.72
C ASP A 177 11.55 30.94 -10.88
N LYS A 178 12.61 31.16 -10.10
CA LYS A 178 12.78 32.41 -9.32
C LYS A 178 13.16 33.61 -10.19
N ASN A 179 13.89 33.38 -11.28
CA ASN A 179 14.31 34.44 -12.21
C ASN A 179 13.25 34.81 -13.27
N ARG A 180 12.07 34.19 -13.25
CA ARG A 180 10.93 34.59 -14.11
C ARG A 180 9.88 35.41 -13.36
N MET A 181 10.02 35.56 -12.04
CA MET A 181 9.13 36.34 -11.18
C MET A 181 9.77 37.63 -10.64
N MET A 182 10.99 37.96 -11.11
CA MET A 182 11.61 39.29 -11.00
C MET A 182 11.68 39.92 -12.39
#